data_AF-A0AAU6VI14-F1
#
_entry.id   AF-A0AAU6VI14-F1
#
_cell.length_a   1.000
_cell.length_b   1.000
_cell.length_c   1.000
_cell.angle_alpha   90.00
_cell.angle_beta   90.00
_cell.angle_gamma   90.00
#
_symmetry.space_group_name_H-M   'P 1'
#
loop_
_entity.id
_entity.type
_entity.pdbx_description
1 polymer ?
#
loop_
_entity_poly.entity_id
_entity_poly.type
_entity_poly.pdbx_seq_one_letter_code
_entity_poly.pdbx_strand_id
1 'polypeptide(L)'
;MKGTVIDFNQFDHTGLISGEDGNRYPLTIYEWKGEQGPKIGLTVDFFVQDGQATAIYPLPSSKSSKKIVAALLAFFFGSLGVHKFYLGYIKQGLIMLFAFLLGFLLLGIPSAIIGIIAFVEFLIYVTRSDEEFEQTYILSRKPWF
;
A
#
# COMPACT_ATOMS: atom_id res chain seq x y z
N MET A 1 8.54 -23.42 1.80
CA MET A 1 9.01 -22.65 2.97
C MET A 1 8.61 -21.21 2.75
N LYS A 2 8.16 -20.53 3.80
CA LYS A 2 7.74 -19.14 3.67
C LYS A 2 8.85 -18.20 4.14
N GLY A 3 8.87 -17.02 3.54
CA GLY A 3 9.81 -15.97 3.89
C GLY A 3 9.46 -14.63 3.28
N THR A 4 10.32 -13.65 3.50
CA THR A 4 10.20 -12.29 2.97
C THR A 4 11.44 -11.93 2.18
N VAL A 5 11.28 -11.37 0.98
CA VAL A 5 12.39 -10.80 0.20
C VAL A 5 12.93 -9.59 0.96
N ILE A 6 14.19 -9.62 1.36
CA ILE A 6 14.82 -8.55 2.15
C ILE A 6 15.84 -7.75 1.33
N ASP A 7 16.31 -8.31 0.22
CA ASP A 7 17.23 -7.65 -0.69
C ASP A 7 17.03 -8.18 -2.11
N PHE A 8 17.24 -7.32 -3.11
CA PHE A 8 17.28 -7.70 -4.52
C PHE A 8 18.03 -6.64 -5.33
N ASN A 9 19.13 -7.05 -5.96
CA ASN A 9 19.85 -6.24 -6.92
C ASN A 9 19.40 -6.58 -8.34
N GLN A 10 18.77 -5.61 -9.00
CA GLN A 10 18.31 -5.73 -10.38
C GLN A 10 19.44 -5.87 -11.41
N PHE A 11 20.65 -5.39 -11.12
CA PHE A 11 21.81 -5.49 -12.01
C PHE A 11 22.46 -6.89 -11.94
N ASP A 12 22.60 -7.42 -10.72
CA ASP A 12 23.24 -8.72 -10.50
C ASP A 12 22.24 -9.89 -10.57
N HIS A 13 20.95 -9.60 -10.73
CA HIS A 13 19.85 -10.56 -10.77
C HIS A 13 19.78 -11.50 -9.55
N THR A 14 20.31 -11.05 -8.42
CA THR A 14 20.43 -11.80 -7.17
C THR A 14 19.83 -11.02 -6.01
N GLY A 15 19.47 -11.73 -4.94
CA GLY A 15 18.89 -11.15 -3.75
C GLY A 15 18.89 -12.13 -2.58
N LEU A 16 18.16 -11.77 -1.53
CA LEU A 16 18.06 -12.56 -0.30
C LEU A 16 16.61 -12.63 0.17
N ILE A 17 16.21 -13.83 0.61
CA ILE A 17 14.97 -14.09 1.33
C ILE A 17 15.31 -14.39 2.79
N SER A 18 14.62 -13.73 3.72
CA SER A 18 14.60 -14.13 5.13
C SER A 18 13.48 -15.15 5.33
N GLY A 19 13.83 -16.40 5.64
CA GLY A 19 12.87 -17.44 5.97
C GLY A 19 12.20 -17.20 7.33
N GLU A 20 10.99 -17.74 7.50
CA GLU A 20 10.28 -17.74 8.79
C GLU A 20 10.98 -18.60 9.86
N ASP A 21 11.88 -19.48 9.44
CA ASP A 21 12.75 -20.28 10.30
C ASP A 21 13.96 -19.49 10.84
N GLY A 22 14.11 -18.21 10.45
CA GLY A 22 15.20 -17.33 10.86
C GLY A 22 16.46 -17.40 9.99
N ASN A 23 16.52 -18.32 9.03
CA ASN A 23 17.64 -18.45 8.10
C ASN A 23 17.49 -17.50 6.89
N ARG A 24 18.61 -17.28 6.18
CA ARG A 24 18.62 -16.49 4.95
C ARG A 24 18.96 -17.35 3.76
N TYR A 25 18.21 -17.17 2.68
CA TYR A 25 18.33 -17.94 1.46
C TYR A 25 18.65 -17.01 0.29
N PRO A 26 19.74 -17.25 -0.45
CA PRO A 26 19.99 -16.57 -1.71
C PRO A 26 18.82 -16.78 -2.67
N LEU A 27 18.40 -15.69 -3.31
CA LEU A 27 17.39 -15.64 -4.36
C LEU A 27 18.08 -15.27 -5.67
N THR A 28 17.66 -15.89 -6.77
CA THR A 28 18.02 -15.45 -8.13
C THR A 28 16.74 -15.19 -8.92
N ILE A 29 16.79 -14.27 -9.89
CA ILE A 29 15.60 -13.97 -10.70
C ILE A 29 15.15 -15.17 -11.54
N TYR A 30 16.04 -16.11 -11.85
CA TYR A 30 15.72 -17.30 -12.67
C TYR A 30 14.80 -18.29 -11.95
N GLU A 31 14.84 -18.30 -10.62
CA GLU A 31 13.95 -19.12 -9.79
C GLU A 31 12.60 -18.46 -9.52
N TRP A 32 12.43 -17.19 -9.90
CA TRP A 32 11.21 -16.42 -9.66
C TRP A 32 10.06 -16.86 -10.57
N LYS A 33 8.87 -17.03 -9.98
CA LYS A 33 7.65 -17.49 -10.67
C LYS A 33 6.54 -16.45 -10.73
N GLY A 34 6.79 -15.22 -10.25
CA GLY A 34 5.84 -14.10 -10.32
C GLY A 34 5.92 -13.31 -11.62
N GLU A 35 4.81 -12.67 -12.00
CA GLU A 35 4.75 -11.81 -13.19
C GLU A 35 5.60 -10.55 -13.07
N GLN A 36 5.59 -9.92 -11.89
CA GLN A 36 6.45 -8.79 -11.56
C GLN A 36 7.74 -9.29 -10.91
N GLY A 37 8.86 -8.63 -11.17
CA GLY A 37 10.13 -8.98 -10.55
C GLY A 37 10.12 -8.87 -9.01
N PRO A 38 11.11 -9.48 -8.33
CA PRO A 38 11.21 -9.45 -6.88
C PRO A 38 11.26 -8.01 -6.34
N LYS A 39 10.48 -7.75 -5.30
CA LYS A 39 10.47 -6.48 -4.56
C LYS A 39 10.72 -6.76 -3.09
N ILE A 40 11.50 -5.88 -2.46
CA ILE A 40 11.77 -5.94 -1.02
C ILE A 40 10.45 -5.83 -0.26
N GLY A 41 10.28 -6.67 0.75
CA GLY A 41 9.08 -6.77 1.58
C GLY A 41 7.96 -7.64 1.00
N LEU A 42 8.18 -8.32 -0.14
CA LEU A 42 7.26 -9.34 -0.63
C LEU A 42 7.38 -10.62 0.18
N THR A 43 6.25 -11.15 0.63
CA THR A 43 6.18 -12.50 1.18
C THR A 43 6.18 -13.51 0.03
N VAL A 44 6.93 -14.59 0.19
CA VAL A 44 7.12 -15.63 -0.83
C VAL A 44 6.97 -17.02 -0.20
N ASP A 45 6.55 -17.98 -1.02
CA ASP A 45 6.74 -19.41 -0.77
C ASP A 45 7.79 -19.94 -1.74
N PHE A 46 8.71 -20.76 -1.27
CA PHE A 46 9.84 -21.26 -2.04
C PHE A 46 10.30 -22.62 -1.53
N PHE A 47 10.97 -23.38 -2.36
CA PHE A 47 11.68 -24.59 -1.94
C PHE A 47 13.12 -24.24 -1.57
N VAL A 48 13.70 -25.01 -0.64
CA VAL A 48 15.12 -24.91 -0.32
C VAL A 48 15.83 -26.08 -0.96
N GLN A 49 16.78 -25.79 -1.85
CA GLN A 49 17.66 -26.77 -2.45
C GLN A 49 19.11 -26.25 -2.38
N ASP A 50 20.01 -27.05 -1.82
CA ASP A 50 21.42 -26.70 -1.63
C ASP A 50 21.66 -25.35 -0.94
N GLY A 51 20.78 -25.00 0.02
CA GLY A 51 20.84 -23.75 0.77
C GLY A 51 20.34 -22.53 -0.01
N GLN A 52 19.79 -22.69 -1.21
CA GLN A 52 19.23 -21.63 -2.03
C GLN A 52 17.71 -21.72 -2.14
N ALA A 53 17.06 -20.59 -2.38
CA ALA A 53 15.64 -20.55 -2.66
C ALA A 53 15.39 -20.88 -4.14
N THR A 54 14.60 -21.91 -4.39
CA THR A 54 14.17 -22.35 -5.73
C THR A 54 12.66 -22.32 -5.87
N ALA A 55 12.16 -22.22 -7.11
CA ALA A 55 10.75 -22.09 -7.44
C ALA A 55 10.01 -21.12 -6.50
N ILE A 56 10.38 -19.85 -6.60
CA ILE A 56 9.99 -18.78 -5.68
C ILE A 56 8.68 -18.16 -6.17
N TYR A 57 7.60 -18.41 -5.42
CA TYR A 57 6.27 -17.89 -5.70
C TYR A 57 5.99 -16.67 -4.81
N PRO A 58 5.77 -15.47 -5.36
CA PRO A 58 5.25 -14.37 -4.57
C PRO A 58 3.86 -14.71 -4.06
N LEU A 59 3.68 -14.56 -2.75
CA LEU A 59 2.37 -14.71 -2.13
C LEU A 59 1.62 -13.38 -2.19
N PRO A 60 0.29 -13.42 -2.39
CA PRO A 60 -0.53 -12.22 -2.31
C PRO A 60 -0.36 -11.61 -0.92
N SER A 61 0.17 -10.39 -0.85
CA SER A 61 0.26 -9.68 0.41
C SER A 61 -1.15 -9.25 0.84
N SER A 62 -1.53 -9.44 2.11
CA SER A 62 -2.82 -8.97 2.64
C SER A 62 -2.94 -7.43 2.72
N LYS A 63 -2.01 -6.71 2.08
CA LYS A 63 -1.95 -5.25 2.02
C LYS A 63 -3.13 -4.64 1.26
N SER A 64 -3.84 -5.41 0.41
CA SER A 64 -5.06 -4.94 -0.26
C SER A 64 -6.19 -4.51 0.69
N SER A 65 -6.16 -4.94 1.96
CA SER A 65 -7.17 -4.59 2.96
C SER A 65 -7.29 -3.08 3.21
N LYS A 66 -6.17 -2.35 3.20
CA LYS A 66 -6.20 -0.91 3.51
C LYS A 66 -6.85 -0.08 2.41
N LYS A 67 -6.67 -0.45 1.13
CA LYS A 67 -7.22 0.29 -0.01
C LYS A 67 -8.75 0.32 0.04
N ILE A 68 -9.35 -0.86 0.16
CA ILE A 68 -10.82 -1.01 0.13
C ILE A 68 -11.44 -0.31 1.35
N VAL A 69 -10.87 -0.48 2.54
CA VAL A 69 -11.35 0.22 3.74
C VAL A 69 -11.19 1.73 3.59
N ALA A 70 -10.05 2.22 3.09
CA ALA A 70 -9.85 3.65 2.83
C ALA A 70 -10.84 4.20 1.80
N ALA A 71 -11.16 3.45 0.74
CA ALA A 71 -12.15 3.83 -0.27
C ALA A 71 -13.57 3.93 0.33
N LEU A 72 -14.00 2.93 1.10
CA LEU A 72 -15.30 2.96 1.78
C LEU A 72 -15.39 4.12 2.77
N LEU A 73 -14.33 4.36 3.55
CA LEU A 73 -14.25 5.50 4.46
C LEU A 73 -14.28 6.84 3.71
N ALA A 74 -13.65 6.94 2.54
CA ALA A 74 -13.69 8.14 1.72
C ALA A 74 -15.09 8.39 1.14
N PHE A 75 -15.82 7.34 0.77
CA PHE A 75 -17.18 7.46 0.25
C PHE A 75 -18.20 7.89 1.33
N PHE A 76 -18.22 7.23 2.48
CA PHE A 76 -19.22 7.50 3.52
C PHE A 76 -18.84 8.66 4.46
N PHE A 77 -17.55 8.80 4.76
CA PHE A 77 -17.05 9.72 5.78
C PHE A 77 -15.90 10.59 5.28
N GLY A 78 -15.71 10.68 3.97
CA GLY A 78 -14.55 11.37 3.43
C GLY A 78 -14.61 12.88 3.59
N SER A 79 -15.81 13.48 3.62
CA SER A 79 -15.95 14.91 3.92
C SER A 79 -15.45 15.28 5.32
N LEU A 80 -15.48 14.33 6.27
CA LEU A 80 -14.91 14.46 7.61
C LEU A 80 -13.40 14.14 7.66
N GLY A 81 -12.83 13.60 6.57
CA GLY A 81 -11.43 13.20 6.48
C GLY A 81 -11.09 11.86 7.12
N VAL A 82 -12.06 10.99 7.41
CA VAL A 82 -11.82 9.73 8.15
C VAL A 82 -10.85 8.80 7.43
N HIS A 83 -10.91 8.72 6.11
CA HIS A 83 -9.95 7.94 5.31
C HIS A 83 -8.50 8.42 5.47
N LYS A 84 -8.27 9.73 5.72
CA LYS A 84 -6.94 10.26 6.01
C LYS A 84 -6.42 9.80 7.35
N PHE A 85 -7.25 9.82 8.38
CA PHE A 85 -6.87 9.29 9.69
C PHE A 85 -6.54 7.80 9.61
N TYR A 86 -7.34 7.02 8.88
CA TYR A 86 -7.11 5.60 8.65
C TYR A 86 -5.75 5.31 7.96
N LEU A 87 -5.36 6.14 7.00
CA LEU A 87 -4.04 6.06 6.34
C LEU A 87 -2.89 6.67 7.15
N GLY A 88 -3.16 7.17 8.36
CA GLY A 88 -2.16 7.81 9.23
C GLY A 88 -1.76 9.23 8.80
N TYR A 89 -2.57 9.89 7.97
CA TYR A 89 -2.43 11.29 7.54
C TYR A 89 -3.16 12.24 8.50
N ILE A 90 -2.71 12.28 9.76
CA ILE A 90 -3.40 12.99 10.85
C ILE A 90 -3.59 14.48 10.53
N LYS A 91 -2.56 15.15 9.99
CA LYS A 91 -2.63 16.59 9.65
C LYS A 91 -3.72 16.87 8.62
N GLN A 92 -3.80 16.04 7.58
CA GLN A 92 -4.76 16.19 6.49
C GLN A 92 -6.18 15.84 6.94
N GLY A 93 -6.34 14.81 7.75
CA GLY A 93 -7.62 14.50 8.39
C GLY A 93 -8.13 15.69 9.22
N LEU A 94 -7.27 16.33 10.01
CA LEU A 94 -7.64 17.52 10.78
C LEU A 94 -8.01 18.71 9.88
N ILE A 95 -7.28 18.93 8.78
CA ILE A 95 -7.62 19.98 7.80
C ILE A 95 -9.01 19.74 7.22
N MET A 96 -9.32 18.52 6.77
CA MET A 96 -10.64 18.19 6.23
C MET A 96 -11.74 18.36 7.28
N LEU A 97 -11.51 17.88 8.50
CA LEU A 97 -12.46 17.97 9.59
C LEU A 97 -12.80 19.43 9.94
N PHE A 98 -11.79 20.27 10.15
CA PHE A 98 -12.02 21.68 10.47
C PHE A 98 -12.62 22.44 9.29
N ALA A 99 -12.14 22.22 8.07
CA ALA A 99 -12.72 22.85 6.88
C ALA A 99 -14.19 22.47 6.68
N PHE A 100 -14.56 21.22 6.97
CA PHE A 100 -15.94 20.77 6.91
C PHE A 100 -16.81 21.40 8.00
N LEU A 101 -16.34 21.42 9.26
CA LEU A 101 -17.10 21.94 10.40
C LEU A 101 -17.25 23.47 10.35
N LEU A 102 -16.17 24.21 10.08
CA LEU A 102 -16.20 25.66 9.96
C LEU A 102 -16.81 26.13 8.63
N GLY A 103 -16.88 25.26 7.62
CA GLY A 103 -17.41 25.59 6.31
C GLY A 103 -18.87 26.05 6.34
N PHE A 104 -19.67 25.59 7.30
CA PHE A 104 -21.04 26.05 7.49
C PHE A 104 -21.14 27.53 7.84
N LEU A 105 -20.15 28.10 8.54
CA LEU A 105 -20.09 29.54 8.81
C LEU A 105 -19.81 30.36 7.53
N LEU A 106 -19.20 29.71 6.53
CA LEU A 106 -18.83 30.28 5.23
C LEU A 106 -19.78 29.79 4.12
N LEU A 107 -21.08 29.78 4.40
CA LEU A 107 -22.16 29.39 3.46
C LEU A 107 -22.06 27.94 2.94
N GLY A 108 -21.33 27.06 3.62
CA GLY A 108 -21.15 25.66 3.23
C GLY A 108 -20.19 25.44 2.06
N ILE A 109 -19.59 26.50 1.50
CA ILE A 109 -18.69 26.38 0.34
C ILE A 109 -17.45 25.51 0.68
N PRO A 110 -16.74 25.74 1.81
CA PRO A 110 -15.60 24.89 2.16
C PRO A 110 -16.00 23.42 2.39
N SER A 111 -17.16 23.18 3.01
CA SER A 111 -17.69 21.83 3.23
C SER A 111 -17.96 21.11 1.91
N ALA A 112 -18.51 21.82 0.92
CA ALA A 112 -18.75 21.29 -0.43
C ALA A 112 -17.43 20.96 -1.15
N ILE A 113 -16.42 21.84 -1.08
CA ILE A 113 -15.09 21.60 -1.68
C ILE A 113 -14.44 20.33 -1.09
N ILE A 114 -14.44 20.20 0.24
CA ILE A 114 -13.89 19.01 0.91
C ILE A 114 -14.67 17.74 0.52
N GLY A 115 -15.99 17.83 0.37
CA GLY A 115 -16.82 16.74 -0.15
C GLY A 115 -16.41 16.29 -1.56
N ILE A 116 -16.14 17.24 -2.47
CA ILE A 116 -15.65 16.94 -3.82
C ILE A 116 -14.27 16.28 -3.77
N ILE A 117 -13.34 16.83 -2.97
CA ILE A 117 -12.00 16.25 -2.78
C ILE A 117 -12.11 14.79 -2.31
N ALA A 118 -12.92 14.55 -1.28
CA ALA A 118 -13.15 13.21 -0.74
C ALA A 118 -13.70 12.23 -1.78
N PHE A 119 -14.67 12.68 -2.59
CA PHE A 119 -15.26 11.85 -3.64
C PHE A 119 -14.26 11.53 -4.76
N VAL A 120 -13.42 12.50 -5.16
CA VAL A 120 -12.33 12.27 -6.12
C VAL A 120 -11.34 11.25 -5.57
N GLU A 121 -10.96 11.35 -4.30
CA GLU A 121 -10.05 10.38 -3.67
C GLU A 121 -10.66 8.98 -3.57
N PHE A 122 -11.95 8.87 -3.29
CA PHE A 122 -12.67 7.60 -3.39
C PHE A 122 -12.52 6.97 -4.78
N LEU A 123 -12.78 7.72 -5.85
CA LEU A 123 -12.64 7.21 -7.22
C LEU A 123 -11.20 6.78 -7.52
N ILE A 124 -10.21 7.56 -7.08
CA ILE A 124 -8.80 7.20 -7.23
C ILE A 124 -8.49 5.90 -6.49
N TYR A 125 -8.95 5.73 -5.26
CA TYR A 125 -8.67 4.53 -4.47
C TYR A 125 -9.31 3.27 -5.08
N VAL A 126 -10.51 3.39 -5.66
CA VAL A 126 -11.18 2.26 -6.33
C VAL A 126 -10.52 1.92 -7.66
N THR A 127 -10.06 2.92 -8.42
CA THR A 127 -9.51 2.72 -9.77
C THR A 127 -8.02 2.38 -9.79
N ARG A 128 -7.28 2.66 -8.71
CA ARG A 128 -5.86 2.26 -8.54
C ARG A 128 -5.71 0.76 -8.30
N SER A 129 -4.62 0.18 -8.81
CA SER A 129 -4.19 -1.15 -8.37
C SER A 129 -3.76 -1.13 -6.90
N ASP A 130 -3.73 -2.30 -6.27
CA ASP A 130 -3.31 -2.41 -4.86
C ASP A 130 -1.84 -2.00 -4.69
N GLU A 131 -0.97 -2.38 -5.63
CA GLU A 131 0.46 -2.06 -5.59
C GLU A 131 0.69 -0.56 -5.71
N GLU A 132 -0.03 0.09 -6.62
CA GLU A 132 0.09 1.53 -6.84
C GLU A 132 -0.43 2.33 -5.66
N PHE A 133 -1.53 1.87 -5.05
CA PHE A 133 -2.08 2.47 -3.84
C PHE A 133 -1.07 2.37 -2.69
N GLU A 134 -0.54 1.18 -2.44
CA GLU A 134 0.45 0.95 -1.38
C GLU A 134 1.71 1.79 -1.60
N GLN A 135 2.26 1.77 -2.81
CA GLN A 135 3.44 2.56 -3.14
C GLN A 135 3.20 4.05 -2.88
N THR A 136 2.05 4.58 -3.30
CA THR A 136 1.77 6.02 -3.23
C THR A 136 1.38 6.47 -1.82
N TYR A 137 0.38 5.81 -1.23
CA TYR A 137 -0.29 6.28 -0.03
C TYR A 137 0.21 5.62 1.25
N ILE A 138 0.93 4.51 1.18
CA ILE A 138 1.50 3.86 2.36
C ILE A 138 3.00 4.13 2.44
N LEU A 139 3.74 3.82 1.36
CA LEU A 139 5.21 3.92 1.33
C LEU A 139 5.71 5.34 1.06
N SER A 140 5.26 5.96 -0.04
CA SER A 140 5.67 7.32 -0.41
C SER A 140 4.96 8.42 0.38
N ARG A 141 3.97 8.06 1.22
CA ARG A 141 3.24 8.98 2.10
C ARG A 141 2.66 10.20 1.37
N LYS A 142 2.19 10.04 0.13
CA LYS A 142 1.57 11.13 -0.66
C LYS A 142 0.14 11.40 -0.15
N PRO A 143 -0.11 12.54 0.50
CA PRO A 143 -1.31 12.68 1.31
C PRO A 143 -2.54 13.19 0.55
N TRP A 144 -2.38 13.72 -0.66
CA TRP A 144 -3.46 14.20 -1.54
C TRP A 144 -3.19 13.72 -2.96
N PHE A 145 -4.25 13.26 -3.65
CA PHE A 145 -4.29 12.75 -5.03
C PHE A 145 -2.94 12.25 -5.56
#